data_AF-A0AA41U4P5-F1
#
_entry.id   AF-A0AA41U4P5-F1
#
_cell.length_a   1.000
_cell.length_b   1.000
_cell.length_c   1.000
_cell.angle_alpha   90.00
_cell.angle_beta   90.00
_cell.angle_gamma   90.00
#
_symmetry.space_group_name_H-M   'P 1'
#
loop_
_entity.id
_entity.type
_entity.pdbx_description
1 polymer ?
#
loop_
_entity_poly.entity_id
_entity_poly.type
_entity_poly.pdbx_seq_one_letter_code
_entity_poly.pdbx_strand_id
1 'polypeptide(L)'
;MAALDVVLRDARRVHVSEALPHGDGYSLDFSDPAELGPLRAAMAVVSVSDVVCACLGDVRFDFSDALGNNIASVFLHHGQSLQWDHWQGHADLIDGALLLHWLERQGVPAPLRTDEGEETQRRRSLMRAQQDEWLAAAPEFLWDQRERMLALSRTGRLPSQELLVRFARRLKAWIKDPVKRTQALLHWYGAGSGRCSGFPMHECIPAILLRDVPIADIIAALQAPDADASHFAGAVRHLVGWKSRPAQDEDIAALPAALRAELLRMARESGDKDKIARAERLLG
;
A
#
# COMPACT_ATOMS: atom_id res chain seq x y z
N MET A 1 12.13 9.59 12.11
CA MET A 1 12.52 8.94 13.38
C MET A 1 11.47 9.29 14.40
N ALA A 2 10.68 8.30 14.81
CA ALA A 2 9.48 8.50 15.61
C ALA A 2 9.85 8.95 17.03
N ALA A 3 9.06 9.86 17.61
CA ALA A 3 9.30 10.43 18.95
C ALA A 3 9.45 9.35 20.04
N LEU A 4 8.83 8.18 19.87
CA LEU A 4 8.93 7.07 20.81
C LEU A 4 10.36 6.50 20.90
N ASP A 5 11.08 6.32 19.80
CA ASP A 5 12.46 5.80 19.81
C ASP A 5 13.42 6.64 20.67
N VAL A 6 13.18 7.96 20.68
CA VAL A 6 13.95 8.91 21.49
C VAL A 6 13.66 8.70 22.97
N VAL A 7 12.38 8.58 23.34
CA VAL A 7 11.96 8.34 24.74
C VAL A 7 12.48 6.99 25.23
N LEU A 8 12.32 5.92 24.44
CA LEU A 8 12.74 4.58 24.84
C LEU A 8 14.26 4.43 24.99
N ARG A 9 15.08 5.32 24.41
CA ARG A 9 16.53 5.30 24.59
C ARG A 9 16.95 5.45 26.05
N ASP A 10 16.21 6.22 26.82
CA ASP A 10 16.49 6.50 28.22
C ASP A 10 15.87 5.47 29.18
N ALA A 11 15.04 4.56 28.66
CA ALA A 11 14.51 3.44 29.44
C ALA A 11 15.66 2.57 29.99
N ARG A 12 15.52 2.21 31.26
CA ARG A 12 16.38 1.26 31.99
C ARG A 12 15.63 0.04 32.47
N ARG A 13 14.30 0.14 32.56
CA ARG A 13 13.41 -0.95 32.90
C ARG A 13 12.18 -0.90 32.01
N VAL A 14 11.62 -2.07 31.71
CA VAL A 14 10.29 -2.20 31.13
C VAL A 14 9.52 -3.22 31.93
N HIS A 15 8.31 -2.83 32.30
CA HIS A 15 7.32 -3.73 32.87
C HIS A 15 6.34 -4.12 31.77
N VAL A 16 6.15 -5.43 31.57
CA VAL A 16 5.29 -5.99 30.52
C VAL A 16 4.15 -6.73 31.18
N SER A 17 2.92 -6.33 30.87
CA SER A 17 1.71 -6.88 31.46
C SER A 17 0.60 -7.07 30.44
N GLU A 18 -0.38 -7.91 30.76
CA GLU A 18 -1.60 -8.00 29.97
C GLU A 18 -2.39 -6.67 30.07
N ALA A 19 -2.81 -6.10 28.95
CA ALA A 19 -3.52 -4.83 28.94
C ALA A 19 -4.91 -4.93 29.62
N LEU A 20 -5.53 -6.11 29.57
CA LEU A 20 -6.75 -6.47 30.26
C LEU A 20 -6.60 -7.86 30.88
N PRO A 21 -6.32 -7.97 32.19
CA PRO A 21 -6.15 -9.27 32.82
C PRO A 21 -7.46 -10.06 32.81
N HIS A 22 -7.47 -11.21 32.13
CA HIS A 22 -8.56 -12.19 32.21
C HIS A 22 -8.15 -13.34 33.14
N GLY A 23 -8.16 -13.09 34.46
CA GLY A 23 -7.72 -14.06 35.48
C GLY A 23 -6.27 -13.84 35.91
N ASP A 24 -5.47 -14.91 35.98
CA ASP A 24 -4.05 -14.89 36.39
C ASP A 24 -3.15 -14.35 35.25
N GLY A 25 -3.41 -13.11 34.80
CA GLY A 25 -2.64 -12.44 33.75
C GLY A 25 -1.13 -12.42 34.03
N TYR A 26 -0.32 -12.17 33.00
CA TYR A 26 1.13 -12.08 33.15
C TYR A 26 1.58 -10.66 33.52
N SER A 27 2.70 -10.60 34.23
CA SER A 27 3.35 -9.37 34.69
C SER A 27 4.84 -9.64 34.89
N LEU A 28 5.69 -9.12 34.01
CA LEU A 28 7.13 -9.40 33.96
C LEU A 28 7.92 -8.10 33.92
N ASP A 29 9.06 -8.07 34.63
CA ASP A 29 9.98 -6.93 34.64
C ASP A 29 11.29 -7.30 33.96
N PHE A 30 11.76 -6.43 33.07
CA PHE A 30 13.04 -6.57 32.37
C PHE A 30 13.91 -5.34 32.60
N SER A 31 15.18 -5.57 32.90
CA SER A 31 16.17 -4.51 33.14
C SER A 31 17.50 -4.75 32.43
N ASP A 32 17.71 -5.93 31.86
CA ASP A 32 18.95 -6.25 31.16
C ASP A 32 19.05 -5.43 29.85
N PRO A 33 20.09 -4.61 29.66
CA PRO A 33 20.31 -3.91 28.41
C PRO A 33 20.31 -4.83 27.16
N ALA A 34 20.73 -6.09 27.31
CA ALA A 34 20.72 -7.09 26.24
C ALA A 34 19.30 -7.51 25.83
N GLU A 35 18.30 -7.33 26.70
CA GLU A 35 16.88 -7.59 26.40
C GLU A 35 16.18 -6.33 25.88
N LEU A 36 16.52 -5.16 26.46
CA LEU A 36 15.93 -3.87 26.09
C LEU A 36 16.38 -3.37 24.71
N GLY A 37 17.58 -3.72 24.27
CA GLY A 37 18.07 -3.40 22.92
C GLY A 37 17.16 -3.99 21.82
N PRO A 38 17.00 -5.33 21.77
CA PRO A 38 16.09 -6.01 20.85
C PRO A 38 14.63 -5.55 20.95
N LEU A 39 14.11 -5.30 22.16
CA LEU A 39 12.75 -4.79 22.32
C LEU A 39 12.56 -3.44 21.60
N ARG A 40 13.49 -2.50 21.78
CA ARG A 40 13.44 -1.20 21.11
C ARG A 40 13.47 -1.31 19.59
N ALA A 41 14.32 -2.21 19.08
CA ALA A 41 14.35 -2.49 17.64
C ALA A 41 13.01 -3.08 17.15
N ALA A 42 12.40 -3.98 17.93
CA ALA A 42 11.12 -4.60 17.60
C ALA A 42 9.92 -3.64 17.67
N MET A 43 10.01 -2.58 18.48
CA MET A 43 8.97 -1.55 18.61
C MET A 43 9.10 -0.41 17.59
N ALA A 44 10.02 -0.51 16.63
CA ALA A 44 10.16 0.51 15.60
C ALA A 44 8.87 0.62 14.76
N VAL A 45 8.45 1.85 14.47
CA VAL A 45 7.20 2.15 13.76
C VAL A 45 7.44 2.81 12.40
N VAL A 46 6.58 2.51 11.43
CA VAL A 46 6.61 3.11 10.08
C VAL A 46 6.04 4.52 10.10
N SER A 47 4.84 4.67 10.65
CA SER A 47 4.10 5.92 10.70
C SER A 47 2.98 5.84 11.73
N VAL A 48 2.63 7.00 12.30
CA VAL A 48 1.39 7.17 13.08
C VAL A 48 0.24 7.35 12.10
N SER A 49 -0.83 6.59 12.30
CA SER A 49 -2.08 6.71 11.54
C SER A 49 -3.19 7.29 12.43
N ASP A 50 -4.19 7.92 11.83
CA ASP A 50 -5.40 8.37 12.52
C ASP A 50 -6.37 7.20 12.80
N VAL A 51 -5.98 5.97 12.46
CA VAL A 51 -6.77 4.77 12.72
C VAL A 51 -6.54 4.34 14.16
N VAL A 52 -7.62 4.20 14.91
CA VAL A 52 -7.63 3.77 16.31
C VAL A 52 -8.39 2.45 16.40
N CYS A 53 -7.83 1.49 17.13
CA CYS A 53 -8.58 0.27 17.48
C CYS A 53 -9.61 0.62 18.55
N ALA A 54 -10.80 0.02 18.48
CA ALA A 54 -11.77 0.09 19.59
C ALA A 54 -11.39 -0.83 20.77
N CYS A 55 -10.33 -1.62 20.64
CA CYS A 55 -9.79 -2.49 21.67
C CYS A 55 -8.89 -1.72 22.65
N LEU A 56 -8.67 -2.30 23.83
CA LEU A 56 -7.79 -1.73 24.87
C LEU A 56 -6.31 -2.14 24.71
N GLY A 57 -6.00 -2.91 23.67
CA GLY A 57 -4.69 -3.54 23.44
C GLY A 57 -4.61 -4.93 24.06
N ASP A 58 -3.59 -5.68 23.66
CA ASP A 58 -3.32 -7.03 24.17
C ASP A 58 -2.18 -7.03 25.21
N VAL A 59 -1.15 -6.21 24.99
CA VAL A 59 0.06 -6.14 25.83
C VAL A 59 0.35 -4.69 26.19
N ARG A 60 0.61 -4.42 27.46
CA ARG A 60 1.04 -3.13 27.97
C ARG A 60 2.53 -3.16 28.32
N PHE A 61 3.25 -2.13 27.90
CA PHE A 61 4.67 -1.89 28.19
C PHE A 61 4.81 -0.58 28.96
N ASP A 62 5.23 -0.63 30.22
CA ASP A 62 5.55 0.55 31.02
C ASP A 62 7.08 0.69 31.13
N PHE A 63 7.62 1.70 30.46
CA PHE A 63 9.04 2.00 30.46
C PHE A 63 9.38 2.95 31.60
N SER A 64 10.47 2.66 32.30
CA SER A 64 10.98 3.51 33.39
C SER A 64 12.45 3.85 33.24
N ASP A 65 12.84 5.03 33.72
CA ASP A 65 14.22 5.52 33.73
C ASP A 65 15.08 4.86 34.83
N ALA A 66 16.32 5.33 35.00
CA ALA A 66 17.24 4.84 36.04
C ALA A 66 16.74 5.10 37.47
N LEU A 67 15.98 6.18 37.67
CA LEU A 67 15.41 6.58 38.95
C LEU A 67 14.10 5.84 39.26
N GLY A 68 13.55 5.10 38.28
CA GLY A 68 12.29 4.38 38.41
C GLY A 68 11.07 5.21 38.03
N ASN A 69 11.23 6.38 37.43
CA ASN A 69 10.10 7.17 36.94
C ASN A 69 9.59 6.53 35.64
N ASN A 70 8.27 6.39 35.51
CA ASN A 70 7.66 6.00 34.24
C ASN A 70 7.87 7.12 33.21
N ILE A 71 8.41 6.76 32.05
CA ILE A 71 8.69 7.67 30.94
C ILE A 71 7.80 7.41 29.72
N ALA A 72 7.18 6.23 29.62
CA ALA A 72 6.22 5.90 28.58
C ALA A 72 5.37 4.68 28.97
N SER A 73 4.08 4.72 28.62
CA SER A 73 3.19 3.56 28.60
C SER A 73 2.76 3.31 27.16
N VAL A 74 3.06 2.13 26.63
CA VAL A 74 2.79 1.76 25.24
C VAL A 74 1.93 0.50 25.21
N PHE A 75 0.92 0.46 24.35
CA PHE A 75 0.03 -0.69 24.21
C PHE A 75 0.21 -1.31 22.83
N LEU A 76 0.42 -2.63 22.79
CA LEU A 76 0.40 -3.40 21.56
C LEU A 76 -1.04 -3.79 21.24
N HIS A 77 -1.45 -3.50 20.02
CA HIS A 77 -2.75 -3.81 19.46
C HIS A 77 -2.59 -4.81 18.33
N HIS A 78 -3.19 -5.98 18.53
CA HIS A 78 -3.26 -7.12 17.62
C HIS A 78 -1.92 -7.61 17.10
N GLY A 79 -0.85 -7.41 17.87
CA GLY A 79 0.52 -7.75 17.43
C GLY A 79 1.07 -6.89 16.29
N GLN A 80 0.40 -5.79 15.91
CA GLN A 80 0.69 -5.08 14.65
C GLN A 80 0.86 -3.57 14.82
N SER A 81 0.24 -2.96 15.83
CA SER A 81 0.30 -1.52 16.03
C SER A 81 0.54 -1.17 17.49
N LEU A 82 1.19 -0.04 17.72
CA LEU A 82 1.43 0.51 19.04
C LEU A 82 0.56 1.73 19.25
N GLN A 83 0.00 1.84 20.45
CA GLN A 83 -0.63 3.06 20.94
C GLN A 83 0.25 3.65 22.04
N TRP A 84 0.45 4.96 21.98
CA TRP A 84 1.18 5.72 22.98
C TRP A 84 0.47 7.06 23.18
N ASP A 85 0.32 7.52 24.42
CA ASP A 85 -0.51 8.69 24.76
C ASP A 85 -0.08 10.00 24.09
N HIS A 86 1.16 10.07 23.60
CA HIS A 86 1.67 11.22 22.86
C HIS A 86 1.34 11.17 21.35
N TRP A 87 0.60 10.16 20.89
CA TRP A 87 0.06 10.05 19.53
C TRP A 87 -1.46 10.23 19.53
N GLN A 88 -1.99 10.86 18.48
CA GLN A 88 -3.45 10.98 18.28
C GLN A 88 -4.10 9.70 17.76
N GLY A 89 -3.32 8.67 17.46
CA GLY A 89 -3.80 7.38 16.96
C GLY A 89 -2.75 6.28 17.14
N HIS A 90 -2.86 5.21 16.34
CA HIS A 90 -1.97 4.06 16.44
C HIS A 90 -0.83 4.16 15.41
N ALA A 91 0.36 3.74 15.82
CA ALA A 91 1.50 3.62 14.93
C ALA A 91 1.68 2.17 14.48
N ASP A 92 1.80 1.96 13.17
CA ASP A 92 2.07 0.63 12.62
C ASP A 92 3.53 0.25 12.89
N LEU A 93 3.74 -0.96 13.42
CA LEU A 93 5.07 -1.55 13.57
C LEU A 93 5.73 -1.75 12.19
N ILE A 94 7.05 -1.60 12.13
CA ILE A 94 7.85 -2.00 10.96
C ILE A 94 7.73 -3.52 10.78
N ASP A 95 7.88 -4.25 11.88
CA ASP A 95 7.80 -5.71 11.94
C ASP A 95 7.12 -6.18 13.22
N GLY A 96 5.80 -6.37 13.17
CA GLY A 96 5.03 -6.89 14.30
C GLY A 96 5.44 -8.30 14.72
N ALA A 97 5.91 -9.13 13.77
CA ALA A 97 6.35 -10.50 14.06
C ALA A 97 7.62 -10.50 14.91
N LEU A 98 8.51 -9.52 14.70
CA LEU A 98 9.70 -9.35 15.54
C LEU A 98 9.34 -9.07 17.01
N LEU A 99 8.33 -8.22 17.26
CA LEU A 99 7.86 -7.94 18.62
C LEU A 99 7.17 -9.15 19.26
N LEU A 100 6.34 -9.85 18.50
CA LEU A 100 5.69 -11.09 18.97
C LEU A 100 6.71 -12.18 19.31
N HIS A 101 7.76 -12.33 18.49
CA HIS A 101 8.83 -13.29 18.77
C HIS A 101 9.66 -12.90 19.99
N TRP A 102 9.88 -11.60 20.21
CA TRP A 102 10.50 -11.13 21.45
C TRP A 102 9.64 -11.50 22.66
N LEU A 103 8.33 -11.25 22.63
CA LEU A 103 7.40 -11.59 23.72
C LEU A 103 7.42 -13.09 24.04
N GLU A 104 7.33 -13.93 23.01
CA GLU A 104 7.38 -15.40 23.15
C GLU A 104 8.69 -15.86 23.81
N ARG A 105 9.83 -15.31 23.40
CA ARG A 105 11.13 -15.61 24.00
C ARG A 105 11.23 -15.24 25.47
N GLN A 106 10.46 -14.25 25.92
CA GLN A 106 10.40 -13.84 27.32
C GLN A 106 9.37 -14.61 28.15
N GLY A 107 8.72 -15.62 27.55
CA GLY A 107 7.68 -16.39 28.21
C GLY A 107 6.37 -15.62 28.37
N VAL A 108 6.21 -14.48 27.69
CA VAL A 108 4.90 -13.81 27.58
C VAL A 108 4.07 -14.64 26.60
N PRO A 109 2.89 -15.13 26.99
CA PRO A 109 1.96 -15.74 26.05
C PRO A 109 1.69 -14.73 24.96
N ALA A 110 2.17 -15.00 23.74
CA ALA A 110 1.99 -14.07 22.65
C ALA A 110 0.48 -13.83 22.50
N PRO A 111 0.01 -12.57 22.42
CA PRO A 111 -1.37 -12.31 22.05
C PRO A 111 -1.62 -13.10 20.79
N LEU A 112 -2.65 -13.95 20.81
CA LEU A 112 -2.86 -15.00 19.81
C LEU A 112 -2.49 -14.43 18.45
N ARG A 113 -1.62 -15.14 17.70
CA ARG A 113 -1.62 -15.00 16.25
C ARG A 113 -3.01 -15.41 15.81
N THR A 114 -3.94 -14.46 15.85
CA THR A 114 -5.26 -14.68 15.34
C THR A 114 -5.09 -14.82 13.84
N ASP A 115 -5.85 -15.73 13.24
CA ASP A 115 -5.90 -15.84 11.78
C ASP A 115 -6.16 -14.46 11.14
N GLU A 116 -6.91 -13.60 11.84
CA GLU A 116 -7.19 -12.22 11.48
C GLU A 116 -5.95 -11.31 11.48
N GLY A 117 -5.07 -11.41 12.48
CA GLY A 117 -3.83 -10.65 12.56
C GLY A 117 -2.84 -11.05 11.47
N GLU A 118 -2.67 -12.36 11.23
CA GLU A 118 -1.83 -12.86 10.15
C GLU A 118 -2.37 -12.48 8.77
N GLU A 119 -3.68 -12.62 8.53
CA GLU A 119 -4.33 -12.22 7.28
C GLU A 119 -4.20 -10.72 7.04
N THR A 120 -4.34 -9.90 8.09
CA THR A 120 -4.14 -8.45 8.00
C THR A 120 -2.71 -8.11 7.61
N GLN A 121 -1.72 -8.78 8.20
CA GLN A 121 -0.31 -8.59 7.86
C GLN A 121 -0.02 -9.03 6.41
N ARG A 122 -0.51 -10.20 6.00
CA ARG A 122 -0.37 -10.68 4.61
C ARG A 122 -0.96 -9.67 3.63
N ARG A 123 -2.17 -9.17 3.90
CA ARG A 123 -2.84 -8.16 3.07
C ARG A 123 -2.04 -6.85 2.97
N ARG A 124 -1.48 -6.37 4.07
CA ARG A 124 -0.62 -5.17 4.09
C ARG A 124 0.68 -5.39 3.31
N SER A 125 1.34 -6.53 3.48
CA SER A 125 2.55 -6.87 2.73
C SER A 125 2.27 -6.94 1.22
N LEU A 126 1.14 -7.55 0.83
CA LEU A 126 0.69 -7.56 -0.56
C LEU A 126 0.43 -6.14 -1.09
N MET A 127 -0.24 -5.29 -0.31
CA MET A 127 -0.49 -3.88 -0.69
C MET A 127 0.81 -3.08 -0.82
N ARG A 128 1.79 -3.29 0.06
CA ARG A 128 3.11 -2.64 -0.03
C ARG A 128 3.89 -3.11 -1.26
N ALA A 129 3.94 -4.42 -1.51
CA ALA A 129 4.59 -4.98 -2.69
C ALA A 129 3.96 -4.43 -3.99
N GLN A 130 2.63 -4.40 -4.07
CA GLN A 130 1.91 -3.79 -5.20
C GLN A 130 2.21 -2.30 -5.37
N GLN A 131 2.30 -1.56 -4.27
CA GLN A 131 2.67 -0.15 -4.30
C GLN A 131 4.10 0.03 -4.84
N ASP A 132 5.05 -0.79 -4.40
CA ASP A 132 6.45 -0.73 -4.83
C ASP A 132 6.60 -1.09 -6.31
N GLU A 133 5.89 -2.12 -6.78
CA GLU A 133 5.79 -2.49 -8.19
C GLU A 133 5.23 -1.32 -9.03
N TRP A 134 4.15 -0.69 -8.56
CA TRP A 134 3.53 0.45 -9.25
C TRP A 134 4.48 1.66 -9.33
N LEU A 135 5.26 1.93 -8.28
CA LEU A 135 6.25 3.02 -8.27
C LEU A 135 7.45 2.70 -9.16
N ALA A 136 7.85 1.44 -9.27
CA ALA A 136 8.91 0.98 -10.15
C ALA A 136 8.50 1.08 -11.63
N ALA A 137 7.23 0.80 -11.94
CA ALA A 137 6.66 0.93 -13.29
C ALA A 137 6.44 2.40 -13.73
N ALA A 138 6.44 3.35 -12.78
CA ALA A 138 6.33 4.76 -13.11
C ALA A 138 7.57 5.23 -13.90
N PRO A 139 7.39 6.06 -14.95
CA PRO A 139 8.51 6.62 -15.70
C PRO A 139 9.55 7.30 -14.79
N GLU A 140 10.84 7.06 -15.04
CA GLU A 140 11.92 7.45 -14.12
C GLU A 140 11.93 8.94 -13.76
N PHE A 141 11.59 9.80 -14.71
CA PHE A 141 11.50 11.22 -14.49
C PHE A 141 10.40 11.63 -13.48
N LEU A 142 9.53 10.73 -13.03
CA LEU A 142 8.53 10.99 -11.98
C LEU A 142 8.96 10.51 -10.59
N TRP A 143 10.13 9.87 -10.47
CA TRP A 143 10.57 9.30 -9.19
C TRP A 143 10.77 10.34 -8.09
N ASP A 144 11.10 11.59 -8.46
CA ASP A 144 11.19 12.72 -7.53
C ASP A 144 9.82 13.13 -6.95
N GLN A 145 8.72 12.58 -7.46
CA GLN A 145 7.36 12.91 -7.04
C GLN A 145 6.64 11.73 -6.35
N ARG A 146 7.34 10.61 -6.07
CA ARG A 146 6.74 9.40 -5.48
C ARG A 146 5.92 9.66 -4.22
N GLU A 147 6.49 10.38 -3.25
CA GLU A 147 5.78 10.74 -2.02
C GLU A 147 4.48 11.51 -2.26
N ARG A 148 4.53 12.46 -3.19
CA ARG A 148 3.36 13.27 -3.57
C ARG A 148 2.29 12.43 -4.25
N MET A 149 2.67 11.43 -5.05
CA MET A 149 1.73 10.49 -5.66
C MET A 149 1.07 9.62 -4.57
N LEU A 150 1.86 9.02 -3.69
CA LEU A 150 1.34 8.17 -2.60
C LEU A 150 0.46 8.93 -1.59
N ALA A 151 0.71 10.23 -1.40
CA ALA A 151 -0.11 11.09 -0.56
C ALA A 151 -1.58 11.19 -1.02
N LEU A 152 -1.87 10.93 -2.31
CA LEU A 152 -3.25 10.89 -2.81
C LEU A 152 -4.07 9.79 -2.15
N SER A 153 -3.50 8.60 -1.99
CA SER A 153 -4.18 7.48 -1.31
C SER A 153 -4.34 7.75 0.19
N ARG A 154 -3.36 8.39 0.82
CA ARG A 154 -3.43 8.77 2.25
C ARG A 154 -4.52 9.80 2.52
N THR A 155 -4.71 10.75 1.60
CA THR A 155 -5.68 11.85 1.76
C THR A 155 -7.02 11.59 1.11
N GLY A 156 -7.17 10.49 0.36
CA GLY A 156 -8.37 10.20 -0.45
C GLY A 156 -8.64 11.19 -1.57
N ARG A 157 -7.67 12.06 -1.91
CA ARG A 157 -7.85 13.13 -2.91
C ARG A 157 -7.49 12.66 -4.31
N LEU A 158 -8.23 13.19 -5.29
CA LEU A 158 -7.84 13.10 -6.70
C LEU A 158 -6.59 13.95 -6.98
N PRO A 159 -5.76 13.57 -7.97
CA PRO A 159 -4.64 14.41 -8.40
C PRO A 159 -5.16 15.76 -8.91
N SER A 160 -4.48 16.85 -8.55
CA SER A 160 -4.86 18.19 -9.02
C SER A 160 -4.58 18.33 -10.53
N GLN A 161 -5.34 19.20 -11.19
CA GLN A 161 -5.14 19.49 -12.61
C GLN A 161 -3.71 19.99 -12.90
N GLU A 162 -3.16 20.83 -12.02
CA GLU A 162 -1.78 21.31 -12.14
C GLU A 162 -0.76 20.17 -12.13
N LEU A 163 -0.94 19.18 -11.23
CA LEU A 163 -0.07 18.01 -11.16
C LEU A 163 -0.14 17.19 -12.45
N LEU A 164 -1.35 16.94 -12.95
CA LEU A 164 -1.58 16.18 -14.19
C LEU A 164 -0.97 16.89 -15.40
N VAL A 165 -1.18 18.20 -15.56
CA VAL A 165 -0.58 19.00 -16.63
C VAL A 165 0.95 18.96 -16.57
N ARG A 166 1.52 19.06 -15.36
CA ARG A 166 2.97 18.95 -15.14
C ARG A 166 3.50 17.58 -15.58
N PHE A 167 2.81 16.51 -15.19
CA PHE A 167 3.21 15.14 -15.53
C PHE A 167 3.09 14.88 -17.03
N ALA A 168 1.97 15.26 -17.65
CA ALA A 168 1.76 15.15 -19.10
C ALA A 168 2.86 15.89 -19.88
N ARG A 169 3.24 17.10 -19.45
CA ARG A 169 4.32 17.87 -20.07
C ARG A 169 5.68 17.17 -19.93
N ARG A 170 6.04 16.69 -18.73
CA ARG A 170 7.30 15.96 -18.52
C ARG A 170 7.35 14.67 -19.32
N LEU A 171 6.25 13.94 -19.38
CA LEU A 171 6.11 12.71 -20.16
C LEU A 171 6.32 12.97 -21.65
N LYS A 172 5.67 14.00 -22.22
CA LYS A 172 5.91 14.42 -23.62
C LYS A 172 7.34 14.89 -23.86
N ALA A 173 7.97 15.53 -22.88
CA ALA A 173 9.35 16.00 -23.00
C ALA A 173 10.35 14.84 -22.99
N TRP A 174 10.14 13.85 -22.13
CA TRP A 174 11.02 12.68 -21.96
C TRP A 174 10.82 11.64 -23.06
N ILE A 175 9.57 11.30 -23.38
CA ILE A 175 9.22 10.29 -24.39
C ILE A 175 8.58 11.00 -25.58
N LYS A 176 9.39 11.22 -26.62
CA LYS A 176 8.98 11.94 -27.84
C LYS A 176 7.95 11.16 -28.64
N ASP A 177 8.20 9.85 -28.79
CA ASP A 177 7.33 8.94 -29.54
C ASP A 177 5.97 8.76 -28.82
N PRO A 178 4.84 9.09 -29.46
CA PRO A 178 3.51 8.89 -28.89
C PRO A 178 3.20 7.42 -28.55
N VAL A 179 3.68 6.45 -29.35
CA VAL A 179 3.44 5.02 -29.13
C VAL A 179 4.15 4.57 -27.85
N LYS A 180 5.44 4.89 -27.71
CA LYS A 180 6.22 4.60 -26.48
C LYS A 180 5.64 5.29 -25.26
N ARG A 181 5.13 6.51 -25.44
CA ARG A 181 4.52 7.26 -24.34
C ARG A 181 3.23 6.59 -23.86
N THR A 182 2.39 6.12 -24.78
CA THR A 182 1.18 5.37 -24.45
C THR A 182 1.52 4.03 -23.82
N GLN A 183 2.51 3.30 -24.34
CA GLN A 183 3.03 2.07 -23.74
C GLN A 183 3.48 2.29 -22.27
N ALA A 184 4.26 3.33 -22.00
CA ALA A 184 4.70 3.67 -20.64
C ALA A 184 3.51 3.93 -19.69
N LEU A 185 2.46 4.62 -20.16
CA LEU A 185 1.25 4.85 -19.36
C LEU A 185 0.45 3.57 -19.12
N LEU A 186 0.33 2.69 -20.13
CA LEU A 186 -0.35 1.41 -19.99
C LEU A 186 0.39 0.48 -19.03
N HIS A 187 1.71 0.36 -19.17
CA HIS A 187 2.57 -0.38 -18.25
C HIS A 187 2.41 0.12 -16.81
N TRP A 188 2.51 1.43 -16.60
CA TRP A 188 2.35 2.05 -15.28
C TRP A 188 0.95 1.81 -14.68
N TYR A 189 -0.11 1.89 -15.49
CA TYR A 189 -1.46 1.62 -15.01
C TYR A 189 -1.71 0.13 -14.73
N GLY A 190 -1.10 -0.75 -15.53
CA GLY A 190 -1.19 -2.19 -15.40
C GLY A 190 -0.50 -2.73 -14.15
N ALA A 191 0.58 -2.09 -13.70
CA ALA A 191 1.36 -2.46 -12.51
C ALA A 191 0.66 -2.17 -11.16
N GLY A 192 -0.52 -1.55 -11.18
CA GLY A 192 -1.28 -1.30 -9.94
C GLY A 192 -1.98 -2.55 -9.43
N SER A 193 -2.92 -2.37 -8.49
CA SER A 193 -3.77 -3.43 -7.94
C SER A 193 -4.56 -4.26 -8.97
N GLY A 194 -4.58 -3.85 -10.24
CA GLY A 194 -5.30 -4.50 -11.33
C GLY A 194 -6.81 -4.29 -11.29
N ARG A 195 -7.37 -3.71 -10.22
CA ARG A 195 -8.82 -3.53 -10.08
C ARG A 195 -9.37 -2.46 -11.02
N CYS A 196 -10.57 -2.68 -11.54
CA CYS A 196 -11.30 -1.67 -12.33
C CYS A 196 -11.98 -0.61 -11.45
N SER A 197 -12.17 -0.86 -10.16
CA SER A 197 -12.75 0.08 -9.19
C SER A 197 -12.21 -0.18 -7.78
N GLY A 198 -12.37 0.77 -6.85
CA GLY A 198 -11.94 0.61 -5.45
C GLY A 198 -10.42 0.38 -5.28
N PHE A 199 -9.62 0.95 -6.18
CA PHE A 199 -8.17 0.91 -6.14
C PHE A 199 -7.58 2.16 -5.45
N PRO A 200 -6.33 2.12 -4.95
CA PRO A 200 -5.68 3.26 -4.33
C PRO A 200 -5.66 4.51 -5.22
N MET A 201 -5.97 5.69 -4.65
CA MET A 201 -6.10 6.94 -5.41
C MET A 201 -4.84 7.35 -6.19
N HIS A 202 -3.65 6.94 -5.75
CA HIS A 202 -2.42 7.20 -6.51
C HIS A 202 -2.45 6.53 -7.90
N GLU A 203 -3.12 5.38 -8.05
CA GLU A 203 -3.23 4.67 -9.33
C GLU A 203 -4.15 5.38 -10.33
N CYS A 204 -4.93 6.40 -9.89
CA CYS A 204 -5.73 7.23 -10.80
C CYS A 204 -4.85 8.06 -11.75
N ILE A 205 -3.58 8.34 -11.40
CA ILE A 205 -2.72 9.24 -12.19
C ILE A 205 -2.56 8.75 -13.64
N PRO A 206 -2.02 7.56 -13.92
CA PRO A 206 -1.91 7.09 -15.29
C PRO A 206 -3.28 6.89 -15.95
N ALA A 207 -4.32 6.52 -15.19
CA ALA A 207 -5.68 6.36 -15.73
C ALA A 207 -6.22 7.69 -16.29
N ILE A 208 -6.05 8.79 -15.56
CA ILE A 208 -6.49 10.12 -15.99
C ILE A 208 -5.63 10.61 -17.16
N LEU A 209 -4.32 10.36 -17.15
CA LEU A 209 -3.44 10.70 -18.28
C LEU A 209 -3.80 9.92 -19.55
N LEU A 210 -4.18 8.64 -19.42
CA LEU A 210 -4.64 7.78 -20.52
C LEU A 210 -6.01 8.19 -21.08
N ARG A 211 -6.82 8.93 -20.31
CA ARG A 211 -8.15 9.38 -20.73
C ARG A 211 -8.08 10.30 -21.95
N ASP A 212 -7.03 11.11 -22.03
CA ASP A 212 -6.81 12.08 -23.11
C ASP A 212 -5.99 11.50 -24.27
N VAL A 213 -5.57 10.23 -24.17
CA VAL A 213 -4.86 9.54 -25.25
C VAL A 213 -5.87 9.08 -26.31
N PRO A 214 -5.69 9.44 -27.60
CA PRO A 214 -6.53 8.94 -28.69
C PRO A 214 -6.53 7.41 -28.77
N ILE A 215 -7.66 6.80 -29.09
CA ILE A 215 -7.74 5.33 -29.20
C ILE A 215 -6.79 4.77 -30.26
N ALA A 216 -6.55 5.50 -31.35
CA ALA A 216 -5.59 5.12 -32.38
C ALA A 216 -4.17 4.95 -31.82
N ASP A 217 -3.75 5.79 -30.87
CA ASP A 217 -2.43 5.69 -30.23
C ASP A 217 -2.37 4.48 -29.27
N ILE A 218 -3.49 4.13 -28.62
CA ILE A 218 -3.59 2.91 -27.79
C ILE A 218 -3.53 1.66 -28.66
N ILE A 219 -4.24 1.64 -29.78
CA ILE A 219 -4.18 0.54 -30.75
C ILE A 219 -2.75 0.38 -31.27
N ALA A 220 -2.11 1.47 -31.71
CA ALA A 220 -0.74 1.44 -32.19
C ALA A 220 0.25 0.96 -31.11
N ALA A 221 0.09 1.39 -29.85
CA ALA A 221 0.88 0.94 -28.71
C ALA A 221 0.76 -0.56 -28.44
N LEU A 222 -0.42 -1.14 -28.62
CA LEU A 222 -0.66 -2.57 -28.40
C LEU A 222 -0.27 -3.45 -29.60
N GLN A 223 -0.20 -2.88 -30.80
CA GLN A 223 0.27 -3.56 -32.01
C GLN A 223 1.77 -3.41 -32.26
N ALA A 224 2.45 -2.55 -31.49
CA ALA A 224 3.88 -2.37 -31.60
C ALA A 224 4.63 -3.68 -31.25
N PRO A 225 5.78 -3.97 -31.90
CA PRO A 225 6.51 -5.24 -31.71
C PRO A 225 6.96 -5.52 -30.27
N ASP A 226 7.09 -4.48 -29.45
CA ASP A 226 7.52 -4.57 -28.05
C ASP A 226 6.35 -4.48 -27.05
N ALA A 227 5.11 -4.51 -27.54
CA ALA A 227 3.96 -4.68 -26.67
C ALA A 227 4.00 -6.06 -25.99
N ASP A 228 3.68 -6.08 -24.70
CA ASP A 228 3.73 -7.28 -23.86
C ASP A 228 2.54 -7.32 -22.89
N ALA A 229 2.45 -8.39 -22.11
CA ALA A 229 1.36 -8.63 -21.16
C ALA A 229 1.10 -7.44 -20.20
N SER A 230 2.12 -6.67 -19.84
CA SER A 230 1.96 -5.51 -18.94
C SER A 230 1.18 -4.37 -19.60
N HIS A 231 1.41 -4.15 -20.90
CA HIS A 231 0.68 -3.19 -21.71
C HIS A 231 -0.79 -3.59 -21.87
N PHE A 232 -1.04 -4.88 -22.13
CA PHE A 232 -2.40 -5.41 -22.22
C PHE A 232 -3.13 -5.33 -20.88
N ALA A 233 -2.47 -5.60 -19.75
CA ALA A 233 -3.07 -5.47 -18.43
C ALA A 233 -3.57 -4.03 -18.16
N GLY A 234 -2.74 -3.03 -18.48
CA GLY A 234 -3.13 -1.63 -18.39
C GLY A 234 -4.24 -1.25 -19.36
N ALA A 235 -4.20 -1.76 -20.59
CA ALA A 235 -5.21 -1.48 -21.61
C ALA A 235 -6.56 -2.08 -21.25
N VAL A 236 -6.63 -3.32 -20.79
CA VAL A 236 -7.87 -3.94 -20.30
C VAL A 236 -8.43 -3.07 -19.19
N ARG A 237 -7.62 -2.76 -18.17
CA ARG A 237 -8.05 -1.97 -17.01
C ARG A 237 -8.61 -0.61 -17.43
N HIS A 238 -7.97 0.06 -18.40
CA HIS A 238 -8.42 1.34 -18.93
C HIS A 238 -9.69 1.21 -19.77
N LEU A 239 -9.71 0.33 -20.76
CA LEU A 239 -10.79 0.26 -21.74
C LEU A 239 -12.08 -0.34 -21.18
N VAL A 240 -12.01 -1.22 -20.16
CA VAL A 240 -13.19 -1.83 -19.53
C VAL A 240 -13.57 -1.17 -18.20
N GLY A 241 -12.74 -0.25 -17.71
CA GLY A 241 -12.99 0.54 -16.51
C GLY A 241 -14.26 1.40 -16.63
N TRP A 242 -14.92 1.69 -15.50
CA TRP A 242 -16.13 2.51 -15.51
C TRP A 242 -15.80 3.97 -15.87
N LYS A 243 -16.43 4.51 -16.93
CA LYS A 243 -16.28 5.92 -17.36
C LYS A 243 -14.83 6.35 -17.52
N SER A 244 -13.96 5.40 -17.87
CA SER A 244 -12.52 5.64 -18.05
C SER A 244 -12.24 6.57 -19.23
N ARG A 245 -13.14 6.60 -20.21
CA ARG A 245 -13.02 7.37 -21.45
C ARG A 245 -14.33 8.13 -21.76
N PRO A 246 -14.26 9.34 -22.37
CA PRO A 246 -15.45 10.10 -22.73
C PRO A 246 -16.31 9.41 -23.80
N ALA A 247 -15.68 8.79 -24.80
CA ALA A 247 -16.32 8.12 -25.94
C ALA A 247 -16.06 6.59 -25.90
N GLN A 248 -16.27 5.98 -24.73
CA GLN A 248 -15.86 4.59 -24.47
C GLN A 248 -16.45 3.59 -25.48
N ASP A 249 -17.74 3.68 -25.80
CA ASP A 249 -18.39 2.74 -26.72
C ASP A 249 -17.82 2.84 -28.15
N GLU A 250 -17.55 4.07 -28.61
CA GLU A 250 -16.94 4.35 -29.93
C GLU A 250 -15.49 3.84 -29.97
N ASP A 251 -14.72 4.12 -28.92
CA ASP A 251 -13.33 3.66 -28.81
C ASP A 251 -13.24 2.13 -28.79
N ILE A 252 -14.15 1.46 -28.09
CA ILE A 252 -14.25 -0.01 -28.09
C ILE A 252 -14.63 -0.53 -29.48
N ALA A 253 -15.59 0.11 -30.15
CA ALA A 253 -15.99 -0.25 -31.51
C ALA A 253 -14.84 -0.09 -32.54
N ALA A 254 -13.93 0.85 -32.32
CA ALA A 254 -12.76 1.07 -33.17
C ALA A 254 -11.64 0.02 -33.01
N LEU A 255 -11.69 -0.84 -31.98
CA LEU A 255 -10.67 -1.87 -31.75
C LEU A 255 -10.68 -2.93 -32.87
N PRO A 256 -9.52 -3.24 -33.47
CA PRO A 256 -9.38 -4.39 -34.37
C PRO A 256 -9.82 -5.69 -33.69
N ALA A 257 -10.48 -6.58 -34.44
CA ALA A 257 -11.03 -7.83 -33.90
C ALA A 257 -9.99 -8.70 -33.18
N ALA A 258 -8.78 -8.81 -33.74
CA ALA A 258 -7.67 -9.53 -33.13
C ALA A 258 -7.26 -8.95 -31.77
N LEU A 259 -7.21 -7.60 -31.68
CA LEU A 259 -6.84 -6.91 -30.45
C LEU A 259 -7.94 -7.04 -29.38
N ARG A 260 -9.20 -6.95 -29.79
CA ARG A 260 -10.36 -7.17 -28.92
C ARG A 260 -10.34 -8.58 -28.31
N ALA A 261 -10.08 -9.61 -29.13
CA ALA A 261 -9.97 -10.98 -28.66
C ALA A 261 -8.82 -11.17 -27.65
N GLU A 262 -7.67 -10.54 -27.90
CA GLU A 262 -6.51 -10.60 -27.01
C GLU A 262 -6.76 -9.90 -25.67
N LEU A 263 -7.37 -8.71 -25.69
CA LEU A 263 -7.78 -8.00 -24.47
C LEU A 263 -8.79 -8.82 -23.65
N LEU A 264 -9.72 -9.51 -24.32
CA LEU A 264 -10.68 -10.38 -23.65
C LEU A 264 -10.00 -11.61 -23.02
N ARG A 265 -9.03 -12.21 -23.71
CA ARG A 265 -8.21 -13.32 -23.17
C ARG A 265 -7.48 -12.88 -21.90
N MET A 266 -6.80 -11.73 -21.96
CA MET A 266 -6.08 -11.16 -20.81
C MET A 266 -6.99 -10.81 -19.64
N ALA A 267 -8.21 -10.33 -19.91
CA ALA A 267 -9.20 -10.10 -18.85
C ALA A 267 -9.59 -11.40 -18.13
N ARG A 268 -9.82 -12.48 -18.88
CA ARG A 268 -10.16 -13.82 -18.35
C ARG A 268 -9.06 -14.42 -17.50
N GLU A 269 -7.80 -14.22 -17.89
CA GLU A 269 -6.63 -14.71 -17.15
C GLU A 269 -6.36 -13.94 -15.85
N SER A 270 -6.98 -12.77 -15.65
CA SER A 270 -6.73 -11.94 -14.47
C SER A 270 -7.35 -12.46 -13.16
N GLY A 271 -8.32 -13.39 -13.24
CA GLY A 271 -9.06 -13.90 -12.08
C GLY A 271 -10.03 -12.91 -11.40
N ASP A 272 -10.10 -11.65 -11.86
CA ASP A 272 -11.01 -10.63 -11.33
C ASP A 272 -12.39 -10.73 -11.99
N LYS A 273 -13.39 -11.19 -11.22
CA LYS A 273 -14.76 -11.41 -11.72
C LYS A 273 -15.43 -10.13 -12.25
N ASP A 274 -15.19 -8.97 -11.64
CA ASP A 274 -15.77 -7.70 -12.11
C ASP A 274 -15.13 -7.28 -13.44
N LYS A 275 -13.80 -7.40 -13.54
CA LYS A 275 -13.07 -7.13 -14.78
C LYS A 275 -13.50 -8.06 -15.91
N ILE A 276 -13.65 -9.36 -15.64
CA ILE A 276 -14.10 -10.35 -16.61
C ILE A 276 -15.50 -9.99 -17.12
N ALA A 277 -16.45 -9.76 -16.22
CA ALA A 277 -17.82 -9.43 -16.60
C ALA A 277 -17.90 -8.14 -17.45
N ARG A 278 -17.09 -7.13 -17.12
CA ARG A 278 -16.99 -5.88 -17.90
C ARG A 278 -16.37 -6.12 -19.27
N ALA A 279 -15.30 -6.89 -19.33
CA ALA A 279 -14.62 -7.23 -20.57
C ALA A 279 -15.54 -8.03 -21.50
N GLU A 280 -16.26 -9.02 -20.99
CA GLU A 280 -17.23 -9.80 -21.79
C GLU A 280 -18.37 -8.94 -22.32
N ARG A 281 -18.84 -7.96 -21.54
CA ARG A 281 -19.88 -7.04 -22.00
C ARG A 281 -19.40 -6.07 -23.09
N LEU A 282 -18.17 -5.58 -23.00
CA LEU A 282 -17.66 -4.51 -23.88
C LEU A 282 -16.87 -5.06 -25.08
N LEU A 283 -16.09 -6.12 -24.87
CA LEU A 283 -15.19 -6.72 -25.85
C LEU A 283 -15.71 -8.04 -26.42
N GLY A 284 -16.77 -8.63 -25.84
CA GLY A 284 -17.42 -9.84 -26.36
C GLY A 284 -18.25 -9.60 -27.61
#